data_AF-A0A447U011-F1
#
_entry.id   AF-A0A447U011-F1
#
_cell.length_a   1.000
_cell.length_b   1.000
_cell.length_c   1.000
_cell.angle_alpha   90.00
_cell.angle_beta   90.00
_cell.angle_gamma   90.00
#
_symmetry.space_group_name_H-M   'P 1'
#
loop_
_entity.id
_entity.type
_entity.pdbx_description
1 polymer ?
#
loop_
_entity_poly.entity_id
_entity_poly.type
_entity_poly.pdbx_seq_one_letter_code
_entity_poly.pdbx_strand_id
1 'polypeptide(L)'
;MCGATYSPTELIEPKSVVSGATPVMRDSEHFFFDLPSFSEMLQAWTRSGALQEQVANKMQEWFESGLQQWDISRDAPYFGFEIPNAPGKYFYVWLDAPIGYMGSFKNLCDKRGDTTSFDEYWKKRLRCRAVPLYRQRHRLFPQPVLACHAGRQPLP
;
A
#
# COMPACT_ATOMS: atom_id res chain seq x y z
N MET A 1 -3.14 30.00 18.39
CA MET A 1 -3.03 28.86 17.45
C MET A 1 -4.45 28.46 17.06
N CYS A 2 -4.82 28.51 15.77
CA CYS A 2 -6.22 28.46 15.29
C CYS A 2 -6.69 27.10 14.73
N GLY A 3 -5.86 26.05 14.76
CA GLY A 3 -6.28 24.68 14.39
C GLY A 3 -6.63 24.44 12.91
N ALA A 4 -6.44 25.43 12.03
CA ALA A 4 -6.74 25.31 10.62
C ALA A 4 -5.73 24.39 9.88
N THR A 5 -6.22 23.69 8.85
CA THR A 5 -5.42 22.76 8.03
C THR A 5 -5.23 23.37 6.64
N TYR A 6 -3.98 23.57 6.25
CA TYR A 6 -3.58 24.18 4.98
C TYR A 6 -2.60 23.29 4.23
N SER A 7 -2.49 23.47 2.92
CA SER A 7 -1.41 22.87 2.15
C SER A 7 -0.07 23.47 2.57
N PRO A 8 1.04 22.70 2.62
CA PRO A 8 2.37 23.26 2.87
C PRO A 8 2.78 24.34 1.86
N THR A 9 2.16 24.36 0.67
CA THR A 9 2.37 25.39 -0.36
C THR A 9 1.73 26.74 -0.01
N GLU A 10 0.83 26.78 0.97
CA GLU A 10 0.13 28.00 1.42
C GLU A 10 0.85 28.66 2.62
N LEU A 11 2.00 28.13 3.02
CA LEU A 11 2.80 28.69 4.10
C LEU A 11 3.41 30.04 3.69
N ILE A 12 3.28 31.02 4.57
CA ILE A 12 3.99 32.30 4.45
C ILE A 12 5.47 32.05 4.78
N GLU A 13 6.36 32.46 3.87
CA GLU A 13 7.81 32.26 3.95
C GLU A 13 8.23 30.81 4.29
N PRO A 14 7.96 29.84 3.40
CA PRO A 14 8.27 28.45 3.69
C PRO A 14 9.78 28.26 3.86
N LYS A 15 10.17 27.44 4.83
CA LYS A 15 11.56 27.06 5.08
C LYS A 15 11.69 25.55 5.18
N SER A 16 12.71 25.00 4.55
CA SER A 16 13.09 23.60 4.68
C SER A 16 13.48 23.29 6.12
N VAL A 17 12.83 22.30 6.73
CA VAL A 17 13.18 21.84 8.08
C VAL A 17 14.58 21.21 8.13
N VAL A 18 15.07 20.69 7.00
CA VAL A 18 16.37 20.02 6.91
C VAL A 18 17.52 21.01 6.76
N SER A 19 17.34 22.05 5.93
CA SER A 19 18.44 22.94 5.52
C SER A 19 18.20 24.43 5.81
N GLY A 20 17.00 24.83 6.21
CA GLY A 20 16.61 26.23 6.39
C GLY A 20 16.42 27.03 5.09
N ALA A 21 16.70 26.44 3.92
CA ALA A 21 16.51 27.10 2.62
C ALA A 21 15.03 27.27 2.27
N THR A 22 14.69 28.29 1.47
CA THR A 22 13.33 28.46 0.93
C THR A 22 13.05 27.38 -0.13
N PRO A 23 12.03 26.52 0.03
CA PRO A 23 11.70 25.50 -0.96
C PRO A 23 11.12 26.13 -2.22
N VAL A 24 11.34 25.47 -3.36
CA VAL A 24 10.78 25.83 -4.66
C VAL A 24 10.01 24.65 -5.23
N MET A 25 8.95 24.93 -5.99
CA MET A 25 8.20 23.89 -6.69
C MET A 25 9.04 23.29 -7.80
N ARG A 26 9.05 21.97 -7.90
CA ARG A 26 9.78 21.24 -8.94
C ARG A 26 8.95 20.06 -9.39
N ASP A 27 8.87 19.89 -10.71
CA ASP A 27 8.18 18.75 -11.30
C ASP A 27 9.06 17.50 -11.24
N SER A 28 8.43 16.37 -11.02
CA SER A 28 9.05 15.05 -11.01
C SER A 28 8.08 14.01 -11.56
N GLU A 29 8.60 13.03 -12.28
CA GLU A 29 7.82 11.90 -12.76
C GLU A 29 7.59 10.88 -11.64
N HIS A 30 6.34 10.46 -11.45
CA HIS A 30 5.96 9.48 -10.43
C HIS A 30 5.24 8.29 -11.08
N PHE A 31 5.48 7.10 -10.53
CA PHE A 31 4.79 5.87 -10.92
C PHE A 31 3.56 5.66 -10.05
N PHE A 32 2.44 5.34 -10.69
CA PHE A 32 1.15 5.16 -10.02
C PHE A 32 0.64 3.73 -10.18
N PHE A 33 0.19 3.15 -9.07
CA PHE A 33 -0.57 1.90 -9.07
C PHE A 33 -2.04 2.19 -9.34
N ASP A 34 -2.61 1.49 -10.33
CA ASP A 34 -4.00 1.64 -10.76
C ASP A 34 -4.97 0.91 -9.83
N LEU A 35 -5.06 1.38 -8.58
CA LEU A 35 -6.00 0.88 -7.58
C LEU A 35 -7.48 0.89 -8.04
N PRO A 36 -7.97 1.90 -8.79
CA PRO A 36 -9.33 1.91 -9.32
C PRO A 36 -9.71 0.65 -10.12
N SER A 37 -8.79 0.07 -10.88
CA SER A 37 -9.03 -1.15 -11.66
C SER A 37 -9.43 -2.37 -10.80
N PHE A 38 -9.11 -2.35 -9.51
CA PHE A 38 -9.44 -3.42 -8.56
C PHE A 38 -10.76 -3.17 -7.80
N SER A 39 -11.45 -2.05 -8.06
CA SER A 39 -12.64 -1.62 -7.30
C SER A 39 -13.72 -2.70 -7.20
N GLU A 40 -14.12 -3.30 -8.33
CA GLU A 40 -15.18 -4.31 -8.36
C GLU A 40 -14.82 -5.55 -7.52
N MET A 41 -13.57 -6.00 -7.65
CA MET A 41 -13.08 -7.16 -6.90
C MET A 41 -13.05 -6.89 -5.40
N LEU A 42 -12.61 -5.70 -4.99
CA LEU A 42 -12.56 -5.31 -3.59
C LEU A 42 -13.97 -5.14 -3.00
N GLN A 43 -14.91 -4.58 -3.76
CA GLN A 43 -16.31 -4.47 -3.36
C GLN A 43 -16.95 -5.85 -3.16
N ALA A 44 -16.71 -6.78 -4.10
CA ALA A 44 -17.20 -8.15 -3.99
C ALA A 44 -16.63 -8.86 -2.75
N TRP A 45 -15.33 -8.70 -2.49
CA TRP A 45 -14.70 -9.28 -1.30
C TRP A 45 -15.22 -8.66 0.00
N THR A 46 -15.43 -7.34 0.02
CA THR A 46 -16.00 -6.63 1.18
C THR A 46 -17.38 -7.17 1.56
N ARG A 47 -18.18 -7.56 0.57
CA ARG A 47 -19.54 -8.10 0.76
C ARG A 47 -19.57 -9.61 0.97
N SER A 48 -18.42 -10.28 1.05
CA SER A 48 -18.34 -11.74 1.19
C SER A 48 -18.66 -12.26 2.61
N GLY A 49 -18.82 -11.37 3.60
CA GLY A 49 -19.02 -11.73 5.00
C GLY A 49 -17.75 -12.14 5.75
N ALA A 50 -16.57 -12.08 5.11
CA ALA A 50 -15.28 -12.39 5.74
C ALA A 50 -14.79 -11.29 6.70
N LEU A 51 -15.31 -10.07 6.55
CA LEU A 51 -14.90 -8.91 7.33
C LEU A 51 -15.92 -8.57 8.41
N GLN A 52 -15.43 -7.93 9.47
CA GLN A 52 -16.30 -7.32 10.48
C GLN A 52 -17.18 -6.25 9.82
N GLU A 53 -18.44 -6.19 10.25
CA GLU A 53 -19.45 -5.30 9.67
C GLU A 53 -19.02 -3.84 9.69
N GLN A 54 -18.41 -3.39 10.80
CA GLN A 54 -17.90 -2.01 10.94
C GLN A 54 -16.82 -1.68 9.90
N VAL A 55 -15.96 -2.64 9.57
CA VAL A 55 -14.90 -2.47 8.55
C VAL A 55 -15.52 -2.43 7.15
N ALA A 56 -16.47 -3.32 6.87
CA ALA A 56 -17.17 -3.35 5.59
C ALA A 56 -17.92 -2.04 5.31
N ASN A 57 -18.63 -1.51 6.33
CA ASN A 57 -19.33 -0.22 6.24
C ASN A 57 -18.36 0.94 5.97
N LYS A 58 -17.21 0.96 6.66
CA LYS A 58 -16.19 2.00 6.44
C LYS A 58 -15.58 1.94 5.04
N MET A 59 -15.41 0.75 4.49
CA MET A 59 -14.92 0.59 3.11
C MET A 59 -15.94 1.05 2.07
N GLN A 60 -17.26 0.92 2.33
CA GLN A 60 -18.27 1.49 1.42
C GLN A 60 -18.11 3.01 1.29
N GLU A 61 -17.88 3.74 2.39
CA GLU A 61 -17.61 5.19 2.32
C GLU A 61 -16.38 5.51 1.43
N TRP A 62 -15.38 4.63 1.41
CA TRP A 62 -14.18 4.82 0.60
C TRP A 62 -14.43 4.54 -0.89
N PHE A 63 -15.27 3.55 -1.20
CA PHE A 63 -15.70 3.29 -2.57
C PHE A 63 -16.59 4.43 -3.11
N GLU A 64 -17.49 4.97 -2.28
CA GLU A 64 -18.34 6.13 -2.63
C GLU A 64 -17.51 7.39 -2.89
N SER A 65 -16.44 7.59 -2.13
CA SER A 65 -15.49 8.70 -2.34
C SER A 65 -14.66 8.55 -3.63
N GLY A 66 -14.68 7.37 -4.25
CA GLY A 66 -13.86 7.00 -5.40
C GLY A 66 -12.43 6.60 -4.99
N LEU A 67 -12.02 5.40 -5.42
CA LEU A 67 -10.62 4.99 -5.31
C LEU A 67 -9.77 5.84 -6.24
N GLN A 68 -8.60 6.25 -5.76
CA GLN A 68 -7.64 7.05 -6.52
C GLN A 68 -6.43 6.21 -6.87
N GLN A 69 -5.76 6.57 -7.96
CA GLN A 69 -4.44 6.04 -8.25
C GLN A 69 -3.49 6.35 -7.09
N TRP A 70 -2.60 5.41 -6.83
CA TRP A 70 -1.72 5.48 -5.67
C TRP A 70 -0.27 5.64 -6.10
N ASP A 71 0.36 6.74 -5.70
CA ASP A 71 1.78 6.98 -6.00
C ASP A 71 2.67 6.04 -5.19
N ILE A 72 3.45 5.22 -5.91
CA ILE A 72 4.30 4.17 -5.37
C ILE A 72 5.79 4.50 -5.45
N SER A 73 6.15 5.73 -5.82
CA SER A 73 7.54 6.10 -6.13
C SER A 73 8.04 7.32 -5.35
N ARG A 74 9.34 7.34 -5.02
CA ARG A 74 10.02 8.47 -4.36
C ARG A 74 11.32 8.78 -5.06
N ASP A 75 11.65 10.05 -5.16
CA ASP A 75 12.92 10.52 -5.73
C ASP A 75 14.10 10.31 -4.78
N ALA A 76 15.29 10.13 -5.36
CA ALA A 76 16.54 10.25 -4.64
C ALA A 76 16.71 11.67 -4.03
N PRO A 77 17.39 11.81 -2.87
CA PRO A 77 17.98 10.75 -2.06
C PRO A 77 16.92 10.03 -1.21
N TYR A 78 16.90 8.69 -1.29
CA TYR A 78 15.98 7.85 -0.52
C TYR A 78 16.67 6.57 -0.06
N PHE A 79 16.30 6.07 1.12
CA PHE A 79 16.75 4.77 1.61
C PHE A 79 15.66 3.73 1.35
N GLY A 80 15.85 2.93 0.30
CA GLY A 80 14.89 1.91 -0.11
C GLY A 80 15.38 1.15 -1.34
N PHE A 81 14.46 0.44 -2.00
CA PHE A 81 14.75 -0.32 -3.22
C PHE A 81 14.57 0.55 -4.46
N GLU A 82 15.59 0.59 -5.33
CA GLU A 82 15.53 1.31 -6.60
C GLU A 82 14.58 0.59 -7.57
N ILE A 83 13.79 1.36 -8.31
CA ILE A 83 12.83 0.84 -9.28
C ILE A 83 13.60 0.38 -10.52
N PRO A 84 13.45 -0.90 -10.95
CA PRO A 84 14.11 -1.39 -12.14
C PRO A 84 13.78 -0.54 -13.38
N ASN A 85 14.79 -0.20 -14.17
CA ASN A 85 14.68 0.65 -15.36
C ASN A 85 14.24 2.10 -15.11
N ALA A 86 14.24 2.58 -13.86
CA ALA A 86 13.96 3.97 -13.52
C ALA A 86 15.04 4.53 -12.57
N PRO A 87 16.22 4.92 -13.10
CA PRO A 87 17.35 5.38 -12.30
C PRO A 87 16.97 6.57 -11.39
N GLY A 88 17.37 6.50 -10.12
CA GLY A 88 17.11 7.57 -9.15
C GLY A 88 15.67 7.61 -8.61
N LYS A 89 14.84 6.59 -8.95
CA LYS A 89 13.49 6.40 -8.42
C LYS A 89 13.48 5.19 -7.50
N TYR A 90 12.84 5.34 -6.35
CA TYR A 90 12.74 4.31 -5.31
C TYR A 90 11.30 3.94 -5.05
N PHE A 91 11.04 2.69 -4.67
CA PHE A 91 9.73 2.29 -4.20
C PHE A 91 9.38 3.02 -2.90
N TYR A 92 8.15 3.53 -2.82
CA TYR A 92 7.63 4.08 -1.58
C TYR A 92 7.46 2.96 -0.56
N VAL A 93 7.88 3.20 0.69
CA VAL A 93 7.89 2.19 1.77
C VAL A 93 6.57 1.45 1.98
N TRP A 94 5.43 2.05 1.65
CA TRP A 94 4.14 1.39 1.80
C TRP A 94 3.88 0.31 0.73
N LEU A 95 4.63 0.31 -0.37
CA LEU A 95 4.59 -0.76 -1.35
C LEU A 95 5.42 -1.96 -0.90
N ASP A 96 6.64 -1.73 -0.40
CA ASP A 96 7.57 -2.81 -0.03
C ASP A 96 7.29 -3.40 1.37
N ALA A 97 6.72 -2.64 2.29
CA ALA A 97 6.42 -3.08 3.65
C ALA A 97 5.56 -4.38 3.70
N PRO A 98 4.43 -4.50 3.00
CA PRO A 98 3.66 -5.75 3.00
C PRO A 98 4.39 -6.91 2.30
N ILE A 99 5.24 -6.62 1.30
CA ILE A 99 6.09 -7.64 0.65
C ILE A 99 7.12 -8.18 1.65
N GLY A 100 7.50 -7.40 2.67
CA GLY A 100 8.32 -7.82 3.78
C GLY A 100 7.80 -9.05 4.54
N TYR A 101 6.47 -9.26 4.61
CA TYR A 101 5.91 -10.49 5.18
C TYR A 101 6.30 -11.74 4.37
N MET A 102 6.23 -11.63 3.04
CA MET A 102 6.66 -12.69 2.13
C MET A 102 8.17 -12.90 2.24
N GLY A 103 8.96 -11.83 2.22
CA GLY A 103 10.42 -11.88 2.33
C GLY A 103 10.89 -12.52 3.64
N SER A 104 10.26 -12.18 4.78
CA SER A 104 10.57 -12.76 6.08
C SER A 104 10.29 -14.26 6.12
N PHE A 105 9.12 -14.69 5.61
CA PHE A 105 8.78 -16.11 5.55
C PHE A 105 9.70 -16.88 4.59
N LYS A 106 10.02 -16.31 3.42
CA LYS A 106 10.98 -16.91 2.49
C LYS A 106 12.35 -17.10 3.15
N ASN A 107 12.85 -16.08 3.85
CA ASN A 107 14.12 -16.15 4.57
C ASN A 107 14.11 -17.24 5.66
N LEU A 108 12.97 -17.48 6.31
CA LEU A 108 12.81 -18.61 7.24
C LEU A 108 12.90 -19.96 6.51
N CYS A 109 12.18 -20.12 5.40
CA CYS A 109 12.21 -21.32 4.56
C CYS A 109 13.62 -21.62 4.04
N ASP A 110 14.29 -20.61 3.48
CA ASP A 110 15.66 -20.73 2.96
C ASP A 110 16.64 -21.18 4.06
N LYS A 111 16.54 -20.61 5.27
CA LYS A 111 17.39 -21.00 6.41
C LYS A 111 17.14 -22.41 6.93
N ARG A 112 15.92 -22.94 6.74
CA ARG A 112 15.56 -24.31 7.12
C ARG A 112 15.90 -25.33 6.03
N GLY A 113 16.32 -24.89 4.85
CA GLY A 113 16.48 -25.75 3.67
C GLY A 113 15.14 -26.28 3.13
N ASP A 114 14.03 -25.63 3.48
CA ASP A 114 12.68 -26.04 3.11
C ASP A 114 12.24 -25.28 1.86
N THR A 115 12.31 -25.92 0.71
CA THR A 115 11.97 -25.33 -0.59
C THR A 115 10.48 -25.39 -0.93
N THR A 116 9.69 -26.17 -0.19
CA THR A 116 8.29 -26.46 -0.55
C THR A 116 7.33 -25.53 0.19
N SER A 117 7.62 -25.23 1.46
CA SER A 117 6.73 -24.45 2.33
C SER A 117 6.44 -23.02 1.83
N PHE A 118 7.39 -22.33 1.19
CA PHE A 118 7.11 -20.97 0.70
C PHE A 118 6.02 -20.97 -0.38
N ASP A 119 6.17 -21.85 -1.36
CA ASP A 119 5.25 -21.96 -2.49
C ASP A 119 3.88 -22.46 -2.05
N GLU A 120 3.80 -23.38 -1.09
CA GLU A 120 2.52 -23.87 -0.56
C GLU A 120 1.67 -22.78 0.09
N TYR A 121 2.30 -21.87 0.83
CA TYR A 121 1.59 -20.81 1.56
C TYR A 121 1.20 -19.63 0.66
N TRP A 122 2.00 -19.32 -0.37
CA TRP A 122 1.82 -18.10 -1.17
C TRP A 122 1.34 -18.34 -2.62
N LYS A 123 1.37 -19.58 -3.15
CA LYS A 123 0.78 -19.86 -4.47
C LYS A 123 -0.75 -19.82 -4.41
N LYS A 124 -1.36 -19.44 -5.55
CA LYS A 124 -2.79 -19.23 -5.82
C LYS A 124 -3.79 -20.27 -5.29
N ARG A 125 -3.35 -21.45 -4.85
CA ARG A 125 -4.25 -22.48 -4.30
C ARG A 125 -4.88 -22.03 -2.97
N LEU A 126 -4.22 -21.14 -2.24
CA LEU A 126 -4.81 -20.35 -1.16
C LEU A 126 -5.21 -18.98 -1.75
N ARG A 127 -6.51 -18.65 -1.78
CA ARG A 127 -7.03 -17.38 -2.35
C ARG A 127 -6.74 -16.18 -1.43
N CYS A 128 -5.46 -15.92 -1.15
CA CYS A 128 -5.01 -14.68 -0.53
C CYS A 128 -4.47 -13.76 -1.62
N ARG A 129 -5.13 -12.62 -1.84
CA ARG A 129 -4.61 -11.52 -2.65
C ARG A 129 -4.30 -10.38 -1.72
N ALA A 130 -3.01 -10.04 -1.60
CA ALA A 130 -2.64 -8.79 -0.96
C ALA A 130 -3.06 -7.65 -1.89
N VAL A 131 -4.08 -6.89 -1.48
CA VAL A 131 -4.37 -5.60 -2.10
C VAL A 131 -4.14 -4.54 -1.03
N PRO A 132 -3.15 -3.65 -1.21
CA PRO A 132 -2.96 -2.53 -0.30
C PRO A 132 -4.15 -1.58 -0.42
N LEU A 133 -5.11 -1.71 0.48
CA LEU A 133 -6.21 -0.75 0.66
C LEU A 133 -5.77 0.28 1.70
N TYR A 134 -5.32 1.43 1.24
CA TYR A 134 -4.84 2.52 2.09
C TYR A 134 -5.56 3.82 1.75
N ARG A 135 -6.13 4.49 2.77
CA ARG A 135 -6.67 5.85 2.62
C ARG A 135 -5.64 6.86 3.13
N GLN A 136 -5.10 7.67 2.22
CA GLN A 136 -3.96 8.55 2.50
C GLN A 136 -4.34 9.96 2.99
N ARG A 137 -5.61 10.25 3.35
CA ARG A 137 -6.02 11.65 3.55
C ARG A 137 -5.94 12.20 4.98
N HIS A 138 -6.10 11.43 6.05
CA HIS A 138 -5.94 11.97 7.42
C HIS A 138 -5.45 10.91 8.40
N ARG A 139 -4.46 11.27 9.23
CA ARG A 139 -3.79 10.44 10.25
C ARG A 139 -4.70 9.37 10.87
N LEU A 140 -4.40 8.12 10.56
CA LEU A 140 -4.53 6.92 11.38
C LEU A 140 -3.75 5.83 10.64
N PHE A 141 -2.89 5.10 11.34
CA PHE A 141 -2.04 4.04 10.80
C PHE A 141 -2.83 3.15 9.81
N PRO A 142 -2.44 3.10 8.52
CA PRO A 142 -3.11 2.25 7.58
C PRO A 142 -2.63 0.80 7.78
N GLN A 143 -3.49 -0.04 8.37
CA GLN A 143 -3.25 -1.47 8.45
C GLN A 143 -3.41 -2.07 7.04
N PRO A 144 -2.41 -2.79 6.49
CA PRO A 144 -2.61 -3.57 5.28
C PRO A 144 -3.77 -4.54 5.50
N VAL A 145 -4.85 -4.37 4.75
CA VAL A 145 -5.93 -5.35 4.75
C VAL A 145 -5.53 -6.46 3.79
N LEU A 146 -5.06 -7.58 4.33
CA LEU A 146 -4.79 -8.78 3.55
C LEU A 146 -6.14 -9.42 3.16
N ALA A 147 -6.49 -9.37 1.89
CA ALA A 147 -7.71 -9.98 1.39
C ALA A 147 -7.54 -11.49 1.19
N CYS A 148 -7.93 -12.29 2.18
CA CYS A 148 -8.00 -13.74 2.09
C CYS A 148 -9.45 -14.21 2.03
N HIS A 149 -9.82 -14.97 1.00
CA HIS A 149 -11.14 -15.60 0.90
C HIS A 149 -11.05 -17.08 1.31
N ALA A 150 -11.66 -17.44 2.44
CA ALA A 150 -11.75 -18.82 2.93
C ALA A 150 -12.90 -19.57 2.24
N GLY A 151 -12.72 -19.95 0.98
CA GLY A 151 -13.64 -20.87 0.30
C GLY A 151 -13.31 -22.32 0.65
N ARG A 152 -14.06 -22.95 1.56
CA ARG A 152 -14.08 -24.41 1.67
C ARG A 152 -14.75 -24.97 0.41
N GLN A 153 -13.97 -25.55 -0.51
CA GLN A 153 -14.50 -26.57 -1.41
C GLN A 153 -14.14 -27.95 -0.83
N PRO A 154 -15.06 -28.92 -0.83
CA PRO A 154 -14.71 -30.29 -0.53
C PRO A 154 -13.75 -30.79 -1.61
N LEU A 155 -12.64 -31.39 -1.18
CA LEU A 155 -11.71 -32.09 -2.07
C LEU A 155 -12.44 -33.25 -2.79
N PRO A 156 -12.06 -33.58 -4.04
CA PRO A 156 -12.58 -34.76 -4.73
C PRO A 156 -12.17 -36.07 -4.04
#